data_AF-A0A496Q2K8-F1
#
_entry.id   AF-A0A496Q2K8-F1
#
_cell.length_a   1.000
_cell.length_b   1.000
_cell.length_c   1.000
_cell.angle_alpha   90.00
_cell.angle_beta   90.00
_cell.angle_gamma   90.00
#
_symmetry.space_group_name_H-M   'P 1'
#
loop_
_entity.id
_entity.type
_entity.pdbx_description
1 polymer ?
#
loop_
_entity_poly.entity_id
_entity_poly.type
_entity_poly.pdbx_seq_one_letter_code
_entity_poly.pdbx_strand_id
1 'polypeptide(L)'
;MTTFSNYDWEPLVDALRAELEEYGALFNHLTRQQEEIFARRVDAVLEINGDIDGQTKIIASARGRRDEIMTDLSEKAGLPAGSRLNAMHESFPDFVRPLLEALVRDINLMINRTRRKARQNHILLARAVELTQETLRLLQPETFTKTYARSGQVSVSGEKPSRYQAVG
;
A
#
# COMPACT_ATOMS: atom_id res chain seq x y z
N MET A 1 -20.07 -22.20 -26.15
CA MET A 1 -19.76 -21.33 -25.00
C MET A 1 -20.82 -21.54 -23.95
N THR A 2 -20.42 -21.89 -22.74
CA THR A 2 -21.33 -22.02 -21.60
C THR A 2 -21.61 -20.61 -21.08
N THR A 3 -22.84 -20.12 -21.23
CA THR A 3 -23.29 -18.87 -20.63
C THR A 3 -23.57 -19.11 -19.15
N PHE A 4 -23.03 -18.26 -18.27
CA PHE A 4 -23.34 -18.32 -16.84
C PHE A 4 -24.84 -18.13 -16.58
N SER A 5 -25.40 -18.89 -15.62
CA SER A 5 -26.79 -18.73 -15.18
C SER A 5 -26.96 -17.42 -14.41
N ASN A 6 -28.22 -17.03 -14.16
CA ASN A 6 -28.60 -15.69 -13.67
C ASN A 6 -27.95 -15.25 -12.34
N TYR A 7 -27.27 -16.16 -11.60
CA TYR A 7 -26.67 -15.90 -10.28
C TYR A 7 -25.19 -16.31 -10.14
N ASP A 8 -24.56 -16.96 -11.13
CA ASP A 8 -23.18 -17.47 -10.98
C ASP A 8 -22.13 -16.35 -10.82
N TRP A 9 -22.48 -15.14 -11.25
CA TRP A 9 -21.62 -13.96 -11.24
C TRP A 9 -21.72 -13.12 -9.96
N GLU A 10 -22.76 -13.32 -9.14
CA GLU A 10 -22.95 -12.54 -7.89
C GLU A 10 -21.79 -12.69 -6.91
N PRO A 11 -21.25 -13.91 -6.65
CA PRO A 11 -20.11 -14.07 -5.74
C PRO A 11 -18.88 -13.28 -6.21
N LEU A 12 -18.67 -13.17 -7.52
CA LEU A 12 -17.56 -12.39 -8.08
C LEU A 12 -17.79 -10.90 -7.87
N VAL A 13 -19.02 -10.42 -8.07
CA VAL A 13 -19.37 -9.02 -7.81
C VAL A 13 -19.15 -8.67 -6.35
N ASP A 14 -19.58 -9.53 -5.43
CA ASP A 14 -19.40 -9.29 -3.99
C ASP A 14 -17.91 -9.31 -3.59
N ALA A 15 -17.12 -10.23 -4.16
CA ALA A 15 -15.68 -10.25 -3.94
C ALA A 15 -14.97 -9.00 -4.46
N LEU A 16 -15.37 -8.49 -5.64
CA LEU A 16 -14.83 -7.26 -6.21
C LEU A 16 -15.22 -6.02 -5.38
N ARG A 17 -16.47 -5.96 -4.88
CA ARG A 17 -16.92 -4.88 -3.98
C ARG A 17 -16.16 -4.91 -2.67
N ALA A 18 -16.02 -6.08 -2.05
CA ALA A 18 -15.21 -6.24 -0.85
C ALA A 18 -13.78 -5.75 -1.10
N GLU A 19 -13.11 -6.18 -2.18
CA GLU A 19 -11.76 -5.69 -2.51
C GLU A 19 -11.72 -4.15 -2.66
N LEU A 20 -12.72 -3.55 -3.31
CA LEU A 20 -12.81 -2.08 -3.45
C LEU A 20 -12.96 -1.38 -2.09
N GLU A 21 -13.81 -1.90 -1.21
CA GLU A 21 -14.02 -1.39 0.15
C GLU A 21 -12.73 -1.46 0.97
N GLU A 22 -12.01 -2.58 0.92
CA GLU A 22 -10.75 -2.74 1.64
C GLU A 22 -9.66 -1.78 1.15
N TYR A 23 -9.63 -1.47 -0.15
CA TYR A 23 -8.74 -0.42 -0.68
C TYR A 23 -9.15 0.98 -0.23
N GLY A 24 -10.45 1.25 -0.11
CA GLY A 24 -10.98 2.49 0.46
C GLY A 24 -10.58 2.66 1.93
N ALA A 25 -10.70 1.61 2.73
CA ALA A 25 -10.25 1.60 4.12
C ALA A 25 -8.74 1.90 4.23
N LEU A 26 -7.91 1.23 3.42
CA LEU A 26 -6.47 1.51 3.38
C LEU A 26 -6.15 2.96 2.98
N PHE A 27 -6.88 3.51 2.01
CA PHE A 27 -6.73 4.91 1.62
C PHE A 27 -7.05 5.87 2.77
N ASN A 28 -8.07 5.56 3.59
CA ASN A 28 -8.43 6.35 4.77
C ASN A 28 -7.33 6.31 5.83
N HIS A 29 -6.76 5.13 6.12
CA HIS A 29 -5.61 5.03 7.04
C HIS A 29 -4.42 5.86 6.56
N LEU A 30 -4.09 5.80 5.26
CA LEU A 30 -3.01 6.62 4.70
C LEU A 30 -3.33 8.12 4.73
N THR A 31 -4.59 8.50 4.61
CA THR A 31 -5.01 9.91 4.76
C THR A 31 -4.84 10.38 6.19
N ARG A 32 -5.30 9.59 7.16
CA ARG A 32 -5.10 9.89 8.58
C ARG A 32 -3.62 9.94 8.96
N GLN A 33 -2.80 9.02 8.44
CA GLN A 33 -1.35 9.05 8.67
C GLN A 33 -0.74 10.37 8.19
N GLN A 34 -1.17 10.87 7.02
CA GLN A 34 -0.67 12.13 6.47
C GLN A 34 -1.01 13.32 7.38
N GLU A 35 -2.23 13.35 7.93
CA GLU A 35 -2.68 14.38 8.87
C GLU A 35 -1.84 14.34 10.16
N GLU A 36 -1.60 13.16 10.72
CA GLU A 36 -0.79 13.02 11.94
C GLU A 36 0.71 13.33 11.70
N ILE A 37 1.23 13.04 10.50
CA ILE A 37 2.58 13.48 10.09
C ILE A 37 2.65 15.01 10.08
N PHE A 38 1.66 15.70 9.51
CA PHE A 38 1.62 17.16 9.50
C PHE A 38 1.46 17.75 10.91
N ALA A 39 0.66 17.10 11.76
CA ALA A 39 0.49 17.46 13.17
C ALA A 39 1.71 17.09 14.05
N ARG A 40 2.72 16.40 13.48
CA ARG A 40 3.93 15.93 14.15
C ARG A 40 3.65 15.01 15.35
N ARG A 41 2.55 14.24 15.30
CA ARG A 41 2.17 13.29 16.36
C ARG A 41 2.78 11.92 16.09
N VAL A 42 4.01 11.71 16.54
CA VAL A 42 4.79 10.49 16.25
C VAL A 42 4.09 9.22 16.75
N ASP A 43 3.52 9.24 17.96
CA ASP A 43 2.85 8.07 18.53
C ASP A 43 1.61 7.65 17.71
N ALA A 44 0.82 8.63 17.25
CA ALA A 44 -0.33 8.39 16.39
C ALA A 44 0.07 7.84 15.02
N VAL A 45 1.21 8.29 14.47
CA VAL A 45 1.76 7.73 13.22
C VAL A 45 2.16 6.26 13.38
N LEU A 46 2.73 5.88 14.53
CA LEU A 46 3.10 4.49 14.82
C LEU A 46 1.87 3.60 14.99
N GLU A 47 0.82 4.08 15.66
CA GLU A 47 -0.46 3.37 15.78
C GLU A 47 -1.07 3.10 14.39
N ILE A 48 -1.14 4.13 13.55
CA ILE A 48 -1.71 4.02 12.19
C ILE A 48 -0.89 3.05 11.31
N ASN A 49 0.42 2.90 11.52
CA ASN A 49 1.20 1.89 10.80
C ASN A 49 0.69 0.47 11.11
N GLY A 50 0.32 0.20 12.36
CA GLY A 50 -0.30 -1.08 12.76
C GLY A 50 -1.62 -1.32 12.03
N ASP A 51 -2.46 -0.28 11.92
CA ASP A 51 -3.72 -0.36 11.17
C ASP A 51 -3.47 -0.62 9.68
N ILE A 52 -2.49 0.06 9.07
CA ILE A 52 -2.10 -0.13 7.66
C ILE A 52 -1.62 -1.57 7.41
N ASP A 53 -0.81 -2.12 8.32
CA ASP A 53 -0.31 -3.50 8.23
C ASP A 53 -1.45 -4.52 8.37
N GLY A 54 -2.36 -4.30 9.31
CA GLY A 54 -3.58 -5.09 9.47
C GLY A 54 -4.44 -5.07 8.21
N GLN A 55 -4.71 -3.87 7.70
CA GLN A 55 -5.52 -3.65 6.50
C GLN A 55 -4.89 -4.30 5.25
N THR A 56 -3.56 -4.27 5.14
CA THR A 56 -2.85 -4.93 4.02
C THR A 56 -3.06 -6.45 4.04
N LYS A 57 -3.16 -7.08 5.21
CA LYS A 57 -3.47 -8.51 5.34
C LYS A 57 -4.92 -8.81 4.94
N ILE A 58 -5.87 -7.94 5.33
CA ILE A 58 -7.28 -8.08 4.96
C ILE A 58 -7.42 -8.00 3.42
N ILE A 59 -6.78 -7.01 2.79
CA ILE A 59 -6.74 -6.89 1.33
C ILE A 59 -6.17 -8.14 0.65
N ALA A 60 -5.11 -8.73 1.23
CA ALA A 60 -4.54 -9.97 0.68
C ALA A 60 -5.53 -11.14 0.75
N SER A 61 -6.30 -11.25 1.84
CA SER A 61 -7.36 -12.26 1.98
C SER A 61 -8.51 -12.02 0.99
N ALA A 62 -8.99 -10.78 0.85
CA ALA A 62 -10.04 -10.42 -0.11
C ALA A 62 -9.62 -10.74 -1.56
N ARG A 63 -8.37 -10.47 -1.92
CA ARG A 63 -7.79 -10.87 -3.21
C ARG A 63 -7.74 -12.37 -3.42
N GLY A 64 -7.29 -13.11 -2.40
CA GLY A 64 -7.30 -14.58 -2.44
C GLY A 64 -8.69 -15.12 -2.70
N ARG A 65 -9.70 -14.58 -2.00
CA ARG A 65 -11.10 -14.97 -2.19
C ARG A 65 -11.62 -14.70 -3.60
N ARG A 66 -11.31 -13.52 -4.16
CA ARG A 66 -11.62 -13.19 -5.56
C ARG A 66 -10.97 -14.19 -6.51
N ASP A 67 -9.69 -14.50 -6.31
CA ASP A 67 -8.93 -15.40 -7.19
C ASP A 67 -9.44 -16.85 -7.15
N GLU A 68 -9.90 -17.32 -5.99
CA GLU A 68 -10.61 -18.60 -5.86
C GLU A 68 -11.89 -18.64 -6.69
N ILE A 69 -12.75 -17.62 -6.54
CA ILE A 69 -14.01 -17.52 -7.29
C ILE A 69 -13.74 -17.43 -8.79
N MET A 70 -12.70 -16.68 -9.16
CA MET A 70 -12.28 -16.54 -10.55
C MET A 70 -11.84 -17.86 -11.16
N THR A 71 -11.14 -18.67 -10.36
CA THR A 71 -10.68 -20.00 -10.78
C THR A 71 -11.88 -20.92 -11.03
N ASP A 72 -12.81 -21.00 -10.08
CA ASP A 72 -14.06 -21.78 -10.23
C ASP A 72 -14.88 -21.35 -11.47
N LEU A 73 -15.02 -20.04 -11.69
CA LEU A 73 -15.71 -19.51 -12.87
C LEU A 73 -14.99 -19.85 -14.18
N SER A 74 -13.65 -19.79 -14.19
CA SER A 74 -12.87 -20.14 -15.38
C SER A 74 -13.01 -21.61 -15.77
N GLU A 75 -13.03 -22.50 -14.77
CA GLU A 75 -13.24 -23.93 -14.99
C GLU A 75 -14.65 -24.21 -15.53
N LYS A 76 -15.68 -23.56 -14.96
CA LYS A 76 -17.08 -23.64 -15.45
C LYS A 76 -17.25 -23.14 -16.88
N ALA A 77 -16.48 -22.12 -17.27
CA ALA A 77 -16.45 -21.58 -18.62
C ALA A 77 -15.63 -22.44 -19.61
N GLY A 78 -14.95 -23.50 -19.14
CA GLY A 78 -14.06 -24.33 -19.97
C GLY A 78 -12.75 -23.63 -20.35
N LEU A 79 -12.35 -22.61 -19.58
CA LEU A 79 -11.12 -21.86 -19.77
C LEU A 79 -10.02 -22.34 -18.81
N PRO A 80 -8.74 -22.12 -19.12
CA PRO A 80 -7.66 -22.45 -18.21
C PRO A 80 -7.84 -21.77 -16.83
N ALA A 81 -7.53 -22.51 -15.76
CA ALA A 81 -7.52 -21.98 -14.40
C ALA A 81 -6.65 -20.71 -14.32
N GLY A 82 -7.19 -19.65 -13.69
CA GLY A 82 -6.51 -18.35 -13.59
C GLY A 82 -6.68 -17.46 -14.82
N SER A 83 -7.58 -17.79 -15.74
CA SER A 83 -7.98 -16.90 -16.83
C SER A 83 -8.49 -15.57 -16.29
N ARG A 84 -8.07 -14.47 -16.92
CA ARG A 84 -8.47 -13.11 -16.52
C ARG A 84 -9.93 -12.84 -16.86
N LEU A 85 -10.51 -11.83 -16.21
CA LEU A 85 -11.91 -11.43 -16.43
C LEU A 85 -12.22 -11.12 -17.89
N ASN A 86 -11.28 -10.49 -18.57
CA ASN A 86 -11.41 -10.15 -19.99
C ASN A 86 -11.52 -11.41 -20.88
N ALA A 87 -10.92 -12.54 -20.48
CA ALA A 87 -11.01 -13.80 -21.21
C ALA A 87 -12.36 -14.50 -20.99
N MET A 88 -13.04 -14.20 -19.88
CA MET A 88 -14.38 -14.72 -19.56
C MET A 88 -15.51 -13.77 -19.93
N HIS A 89 -15.18 -12.60 -20.50
CA HIS A 89 -16.13 -11.52 -20.76
C HIS A 89 -17.37 -11.99 -21.54
N GLU A 90 -17.17 -12.83 -22.56
CA GLU A 90 -18.24 -13.33 -23.41
C GLU A 90 -19.11 -14.42 -22.75
N SER A 91 -18.65 -15.01 -21.64
CA SER A 91 -19.40 -16.02 -20.88
C SER A 91 -20.41 -15.39 -19.91
N PHE A 92 -20.25 -14.09 -19.59
CA PHE A 92 -21.17 -13.36 -18.73
C PHE A 92 -22.39 -12.83 -19.48
N PRO A 93 -23.56 -12.72 -18.83
CA PRO A 93 -24.72 -12.07 -19.41
C PRO A 93 -24.44 -10.59 -19.74
N ASP A 94 -24.97 -10.11 -20.86
CA ASP A 94 -24.69 -8.76 -21.37
C ASP A 94 -25.00 -7.64 -20.37
N PHE A 95 -26.03 -7.82 -19.54
CA PHE A 95 -26.43 -6.83 -18.54
C PHE A 95 -25.45 -6.70 -17.36
N VAL A 96 -24.64 -7.73 -17.08
CA VAL A 96 -23.69 -7.76 -15.96
C VAL A 96 -22.31 -7.23 -16.36
N ARG A 97 -21.93 -7.38 -17.64
CA ARG A 97 -20.60 -7.00 -18.13
C ARG A 97 -20.19 -5.57 -17.78
N PRO A 98 -21.04 -4.53 -17.96
CA PRO A 98 -20.65 -3.16 -17.62
C PRO A 98 -20.36 -2.96 -16.13
N LEU A 99 -21.07 -3.68 -15.25
CA LEU A 99 -20.85 -3.62 -13.81
C LEU A 99 -19.47 -4.22 -13.44
N LEU A 100 -19.16 -5.40 -13.98
CA LEU A 100 -17.87 -6.06 -13.74
C LEU A 100 -16.69 -5.21 -14.24
N GLU A 101 -16.82 -4.63 -15.43
CA GLU A 101 -15.82 -3.71 -15.97
C GLU A 101 -15.65 -2.46 -15.10
N ALA A 102 -16.76 -1.90 -14.60
CA ALA A 102 -16.72 -0.76 -13.71
C ALA A 102 -15.99 -1.07 -12.40
N LEU A 103 -16.33 -2.19 -11.76
CA LEU A 103 -15.68 -2.62 -10.52
C LEU A 103 -14.18 -2.84 -10.70
N VAL A 104 -13.76 -3.53 -11.76
CA VAL A 104 -12.32 -3.73 -12.03
C VAL A 104 -11.61 -2.41 -12.29
N ARG A 105 -12.22 -1.50 -13.04
CA ARG A 105 -11.66 -0.16 -13.26
C ARG A 105 -11.52 0.61 -11.95
N ASP A 106 -12.54 0.58 -11.10
CA ASP A 106 -12.58 1.34 -9.85
C ASP A 106 -11.58 0.79 -8.82
N ILE A 107 -11.44 -0.54 -8.71
CA ILE A 107 -10.39 -1.18 -7.92
C ILE A 107 -9.01 -0.74 -8.38
N ASN A 108 -8.74 -0.77 -9.69
CA ASN A 108 -7.45 -0.33 -10.24
C ASN A 108 -7.17 1.15 -9.98
N LEU A 109 -8.19 2.00 -10.10
CA LEU A 109 -8.09 3.42 -9.75
C LEU A 109 -7.74 3.58 -8.27
N MET A 110 -8.40 2.82 -7.38
CA MET A 110 -8.16 2.90 -5.94
C MET A 110 -6.76 2.41 -5.57
N ILE A 111 -6.31 1.27 -6.12
CA ILE A 111 -4.93 0.77 -5.95
C ILE A 111 -3.92 1.87 -6.29
N ASN A 112 -4.11 2.54 -7.42
CA ASN A 112 -3.22 3.61 -7.86
C ASN A 112 -3.24 4.82 -6.93
N ARG A 113 -4.42 5.22 -6.44
CA ARG A 113 -4.57 6.33 -5.47
C ARG A 113 -3.88 5.99 -4.15
N THR A 114 -4.13 4.81 -3.61
CA THR A 114 -3.53 4.31 -2.37
C THR A 114 -2.01 4.24 -2.47
N ARG A 115 -1.45 3.71 -3.57
CA ARG A 115 0.00 3.69 -3.81
C ARG A 115 0.60 5.09 -3.86
N ARG A 116 -0.04 6.04 -4.54
CA ARG A 116 0.41 7.44 -4.58
C ARG A 116 0.42 8.05 -3.18
N LYS A 117 -0.63 7.85 -2.39
CA LYS A 117 -0.75 8.37 -1.03
C LYS A 117 0.32 7.79 -0.11
N ALA A 118 0.54 6.47 -0.13
CA ALA A 118 1.61 5.83 0.62
C ALA A 118 3.00 6.39 0.26
N ARG A 119 3.26 6.60 -1.04
CA ARG A 119 4.52 7.22 -1.50
C ARG A 119 4.67 8.65 -0.99
N GLN A 120 3.59 9.45 -0.97
CA GLN A 120 3.61 10.81 -0.43
C GLN A 120 3.96 10.79 1.06
N ASN A 121 3.32 9.93 1.85
CA ASN A 121 3.60 9.82 3.29
C ASN A 121 5.05 9.41 3.56
N HIS A 122 5.58 8.46 2.79
CA HIS A 122 6.99 8.07 2.88
C HIS A 122 7.94 9.26 2.59
N ILE A 123 7.66 10.07 1.56
CA ILE A 123 8.46 11.26 1.25
C ILE A 123 8.40 12.29 2.39
N LEU A 124 7.22 12.52 2.97
CA LEU A 124 7.05 13.45 4.10
C LEU A 124 7.87 13.00 5.32
N LEU A 125 7.81 11.72 5.66
CA LEU A 125 8.59 11.15 6.76
C LEU A 125 10.11 11.25 6.51
N ALA A 126 10.56 10.88 5.30
CA ALA A 126 11.98 11.00 4.93
C ALA A 126 12.47 12.45 5.05
N ARG A 127 11.67 13.41 4.57
CA ARG A 127 12.00 14.84 4.66
C ARG A 127 12.03 15.34 6.10
N ALA A 128 11.12 14.86 6.95
CA ALA A 128 11.14 15.19 8.38
C ALA A 128 12.43 14.69 9.04
N VAL A 129 12.88 13.47 8.73
CA VAL A 129 14.15 12.93 9.23
C VAL A 129 15.34 13.77 8.75
N GLU A 130 15.41 14.12 7.46
CA GLU A 130 16.48 14.99 6.93
C GLU A 130 16.59 16.31 7.70
N LEU A 131 15.46 17.00 7.93
CA LEU A 131 15.42 18.26 8.67
C LEU A 131 15.84 18.10 10.13
N THR A 132 15.44 17.00 10.79
CA THR A 132 15.90 16.72 12.15
C THR A 132 17.41 16.48 12.21
N GLN A 133 17.99 15.80 11.22
CA GLN A 133 19.44 15.60 11.16
C GLN A 133 20.19 16.90 10.89
N GLU A 134 19.68 17.77 10.03
CA GLU A 134 20.27 19.08 9.76
C GLU A 134 20.24 19.99 11.00
N THR A 135 19.09 20.06 11.69
CA THR A 135 18.97 20.83 12.93
C THR A 135 19.88 20.30 14.04
N LEU A 136 20.00 18.98 14.19
CA LEU A 136 20.95 18.38 15.14
C LEU A 136 22.41 18.76 14.81
N ARG A 137 22.80 18.77 13.53
CA ARG A 137 24.13 19.19 13.10
C ARG A 137 24.41 20.66 13.42
N LEU A 138 23.41 21.54 13.29
CA LEU A 138 23.54 22.96 13.62
C LEU A 138 23.61 23.21 15.14
N LEU A 139 22.90 22.42 15.94
CA LEU A 139 22.88 22.53 17.41
C LEU A 139 24.09 21.87 18.09
N GLN A 140 24.75 20.91 17.44
CA GLN A 140 25.96 20.24 17.92
C GLN A 140 27.13 20.40 16.93
N PRO A 141 27.60 21.63 16.68
CA PRO A 141 28.70 21.87 15.74
C PRO A 141 30.01 21.21 16.19
N GLU A 142 30.24 21.10 17.51
CA GLU A 142 31.44 20.53 18.13
C GLU A 142 31.54 19.00 18.02
N THR A 143 30.44 18.28 17.83
CA THR A 143 30.42 16.80 17.76
C THR A 143 30.70 16.27 16.34
N PHE A 144 30.68 17.14 15.33
CA PHE A 144 30.94 16.80 13.93
C PHE A 144 32.06 17.68 13.35
N THR A 145 33.27 17.53 13.88
CA THR A 145 34.45 18.20 13.34
C THR A 145 34.87 17.53 12.04
N LYS A 146 34.72 18.22 10.90
CA LYS A 146 35.31 17.81 9.62
C LYS A 146 36.81 18.11 9.67
N THR A 147 37.59 17.20 10.27
CA THR A 147 39.05 17.33 10.27
C THR A 147 39.61 16.60 9.06
N TYR A 148 40.49 17.26 8.30
CA TYR A 148 41.23 16.61 7.21
C TYR A 148 42.01 15.43 7.77
N ALA A 149 41.78 14.24 7.24
CA ALA A 149 42.66 13.11 7.50
C ALA A 149 44.06 13.43 6.95
N ARG A 150 45.11 12.81 7.50
CA ARG A 150 46.51 12.95 7.02
C ARG A 150 46.67 12.66 5.51
N SER A 151 45.71 11.98 4.89
CA SER A 151 45.62 11.69 3.45
C SER A 151 44.95 12.79 2.60
N GLY A 152 44.51 13.91 3.18
CA GLY A 152 43.84 14.99 2.46
C GLY A 152 42.35 14.74 2.16
N GLN A 153 41.78 13.63 2.62
CA GLN A 153 40.34 13.36 2.51
C GLN A 153 39.57 13.90 3.72
N VAL A 154 38.36 14.43 3.47
CA VAL A 154 37.46 14.93 4.52
C VAL A 154 36.73 13.74 5.14
N SER A 155 37.19 13.27 6.29
CA SER A 155 36.50 12.27 7.10
C SER A 155 35.64 12.95 8.16
N VAL A 156 34.38 12.56 8.27
CA VAL A 156 33.53 12.98 9.40
C VAL A 156 33.87 12.09 10.58
N SER A 157 34.78 12.56 11.45
CA SER A 157 35.02 11.95 12.75
C SER A 157 34.02 12.55 13.74
N GLY A 158 32.92 11.83 13.96
CA GLY A 158 31.98 12.12 15.04
C GLY A 158 31.83 10.87 15.90
N GLU A 159 32.06 11.01 17.21
CA GLU A 159 31.80 9.94 18.16
C GLU A 159 30.29 9.69 18.18
N LYS A 160 29.87 8.46 17.83
CA LYS A 160 28.45 8.10 17.83
C LYS A 160 27.91 8.26 19.26
N PRO A 161 26.86 9.07 19.50
CA PRO A 161 26.30 9.18 20.84
C PRO A 161 25.83 7.81 21.33
N SER A 162 26.31 7.43 22.52
CA SER A 162 26.15 6.13 23.19
C SER A 162 24.68 5.64 23.34
N ARG A 163 23.69 6.50 23.10
CA ARG A 163 22.25 6.16 23.20
C ARG A 163 21.72 5.22 22.10
N TYR A 164 22.49 4.92 21.05
CA TYR A 164 22.09 3.96 20.00
C TYR A 164 22.63 2.54 20.18
N GLN A 165 23.33 2.25 21.29
CA GLN A 165 23.88 0.91 21.56
C GLN A 165 22.96 -0.01 22.38
N ALA A 166 21.78 0.47 22.79
CA ALA A 166 20.86 -0.28 23.65
C ALA A 166 19.52 -0.62 22.95
N VAL A 167 19.55 -1.02 21.67
CA VAL A 167 18.53 -1.88 21.07
C VAL A 167 19.24 -2.74 20.02
N GLY A 168 19.68 -3.92 20.45
CA GLY A 168 20.27 -4.97 19.62
C GLY A 168 19.90 -6.31 20.22
#